data_AF-A0A838HSS4-F1
#
_entry.id   AF-A0A838HSS4-F1
#
_cell.length_a   1.000
_cell.length_b   1.000
_cell.length_c   1.000
_cell.angle_alpha   90.00
_cell.angle_beta   90.00
_cell.angle_gamma   90.00
#
_symmetry.space_group_name_H-M   'P 1'
#
loop_
_entity.id
_entity.type
_entity.pdbx_description
1 polymer ?
#
loop_
_entity_poly.entity_id
_entity_poly.type
_entity_poly.pdbx_seq_one_letter_code
_entity_poly.pdbx_strand_id
1 'polypeptide(L)'
;MRRRAAVAAALAALLCGCTDSDVIEVSRSDQAAPPSALPTPPAAAPTSEPTGSPSASNSTPDSSPQDCDDADRGGIEAAISGQLAAFGQGDYAAAREFATDGFRAGVDLERFREIIDEGFPVVRDNTGHETGRCLTDGAFGSAVVTVTAGDGEEQVLAYLMERDDQDTWRIAGARPLQPAAPDTPTPGVV
;
A
#
# COMPACT_ATOMS: atom_id res chain seq x y z
N MET A 1 -14.45 40.58 -14.87
CA MET A 1 -14.33 41.27 -13.57
C MET A 1 -12.94 41.01 -13.02
N ARG A 2 -12.16 42.05 -12.72
CA ARG A 2 -10.80 42.01 -12.17
C ARG A 2 -10.83 42.26 -10.66
N ARG A 3 -9.90 41.65 -9.91
CA ARG A 3 -9.28 42.06 -8.61
C ARG A 3 -8.23 40.96 -8.30
N ARG A 4 -6.92 41.06 -8.58
CA ARG A 4 -5.81 41.87 -8.00
C ARG A 4 -5.74 41.87 -6.46
N ALA A 5 -4.75 41.18 -5.90
CA ALA A 5 -3.89 41.67 -4.81
C ALA A 5 -2.62 40.80 -4.70
N ALA A 6 -1.46 41.48 -4.65
CA ALA A 6 -0.13 40.97 -4.31
C ALA A 6 0.32 41.64 -2.99
N VAL A 7 1.47 41.19 -2.44
CA VAL A 7 2.38 41.78 -1.40
C VAL A 7 2.72 40.66 -0.39
N ALA A 8 3.88 39.99 -0.41
CA ALA A 8 5.28 40.39 -0.17
C ALA A 8 5.62 40.67 1.32
N ALA A 9 6.52 39.86 1.91
CA ALA A 9 7.54 40.31 2.86
C ALA A 9 8.56 39.19 3.15
N ALA A 10 9.83 39.50 2.92
CA ALA A 10 11.00 38.71 3.26
C ALA A 10 11.47 38.98 4.70
N LEU A 11 12.19 38.03 5.31
CA LEU A 11 13.09 38.30 6.43
C LEU A 11 14.28 37.34 6.39
N ALA A 12 15.48 37.93 6.32
CA ALA A 12 16.77 37.27 6.37
C ALA A 12 17.43 37.52 7.73
N ALA A 13 18.17 36.54 8.27
CA ALA A 13 19.33 36.79 9.12
C ALA A 13 20.22 35.53 9.21
N LEU A 14 21.43 35.63 8.67
CA LEU A 14 22.59 34.80 9.01
C LEU A 14 23.06 35.14 10.43
N LEU A 15 23.58 34.16 11.18
CA LEU A 15 24.67 34.32 12.14
C LEU A 15 25.42 32.98 12.34
N CYS A 16 26.75 33.09 12.40
CA CYS A 16 27.75 32.04 12.48
C CYS A 16 27.76 31.24 13.80
N GLY A 17 28.26 30.01 13.73
CA GLY A 17 28.80 29.26 14.87
C GLY A 17 29.56 28.02 14.40
N CYS A 18 30.89 28.12 14.33
CA CYS A 18 31.83 27.03 14.02
C CYS A 18 32.21 26.22 15.28
N THR A 19 32.88 25.08 15.06
CA THR A 19 33.54 24.13 15.99
C THR A 19 32.59 23.07 16.57
N ASP A 20 32.91 21.78 16.59
CA ASP A 20 34.23 21.17 16.76
C ASP A 20 34.28 19.76 16.13
N SER A 21 35.45 19.41 15.62
CA SER A 21 35.79 18.07 15.15
C SER A 21 36.15 17.18 16.33
N ASP A 22 35.48 16.04 16.50
CA ASP A 22 36.12 14.93 17.19
C ASP A 22 35.98 13.65 16.36
N VAL A 23 37.13 13.24 15.85
CA VAL A 23 37.43 11.98 15.22
C VAL A 23 37.46 10.89 16.30
N ILE A 24 36.45 10.03 16.38
CA ILE A 24 36.62 8.76 17.09
C ILE A 24 36.82 7.64 16.09
N GLU A 25 38.08 7.20 16.12
CA GLU A 25 38.68 6.09 15.41
C GLU A 25 37.84 4.82 15.40
N VAL A 26 37.87 4.19 14.22
CA VAL A 26 37.72 2.75 14.02
C VAL A 26 38.67 2.00 14.96
N SER A 27 38.11 1.37 15.99
CA SER A 27 38.74 0.24 16.68
C SER A 27 38.10 -1.05 16.17
N ARG A 28 38.70 -1.59 15.11
CA ARG A 28 38.53 -2.98 14.66
C ARG A 28 39.42 -3.85 15.56
N SER A 29 38.87 -4.37 16.65
CA SER A 29 39.47 -5.52 17.34
C SER A 29 38.76 -6.79 16.86
N ASP A 30 39.46 -7.44 15.95
CA ASP A 30 39.39 -8.86 15.65
C ASP A 30 39.31 -9.69 16.94
N GLN A 31 38.24 -10.49 17.10
CA GLN A 31 38.36 -11.77 17.79
C GLN A 31 37.24 -12.72 17.35
N ALA A 32 37.59 -13.66 16.49
CA ALA A 32 36.84 -14.88 16.26
C ALA A 32 37.52 -16.05 16.99
N ALA A 33 36.78 -16.73 17.88
CA ALA A 33 36.94 -18.16 18.19
C ALA A 33 35.67 -18.69 18.90
N PRO A 34 35.12 -19.86 18.53
CA PRO A 34 33.86 -20.41 19.08
C PRO A 34 34.12 -21.52 20.14
N PRO A 35 33.14 -22.37 20.55
CA PRO A 35 32.41 -22.25 21.82
C PRO A 35 32.65 -23.44 22.77
N SER A 36 32.58 -23.25 24.10
CA SER A 36 32.41 -24.35 25.07
C SER A 36 32.01 -23.82 26.44
N ALA A 37 30.74 -24.06 26.79
CA ALA A 37 30.31 -24.70 28.04
C ALA A 37 28.83 -24.38 28.29
N LEU A 38 27.97 -25.38 28.09
CA LEU A 38 26.60 -25.39 28.60
C LEU A 38 26.66 -25.56 30.13
N PRO A 39 25.94 -24.75 30.92
CA PRO A 39 25.46 -25.18 32.22
C PRO A 39 24.03 -25.71 32.11
N THR A 40 23.84 -26.99 32.42
CA THR A 40 22.56 -27.66 32.62
C THR A 40 21.87 -27.12 33.89
N PRO A 41 20.61 -26.65 33.83
CA PRO A 41 19.76 -26.57 35.01
C PRO A 41 19.00 -27.90 35.24
N PRO A 42 18.69 -28.25 36.51
CA PRO A 42 18.26 -29.58 36.91
C PRO A 42 16.81 -29.91 36.54
N ALA A 43 16.57 -31.20 36.32
CA ALA A 43 15.26 -31.79 36.21
C ALA A 43 14.42 -31.58 37.48
N ALA A 44 13.29 -30.90 37.35
CA ALA A 44 12.16 -31.02 38.25
C ALA A 44 10.88 -30.93 37.40
N ALA A 45 10.27 -32.09 37.14
CA ALA A 45 8.92 -32.16 36.61
C ALA A 45 7.92 -31.69 37.67
N PRO A 46 6.84 -31.03 37.25
CA PRO A 46 5.54 -31.44 37.75
C PRO A 46 4.70 -32.01 36.59
N THR A 47 4.37 -33.30 36.73
CA THR A 47 3.19 -33.89 36.12
C THR A 47 1.97 -33.13 36.61
N SER A 48 1.20 -32.56 35.68
CA SER A 48 -0.18 -32.14 35.89
C SER A 48 -0.91 -32.27 34.55
N GLU A 49 -1.38 -33.47 34.26
CA GLU A 49 -2.64 -33.66 33.55
C GLU A 49 -3.59 -34.25 34.60
N PRO A 50 -4.87 -33.85 34.67
CA PRO A 50 -5.77 -34.18 33.57
C PRO A 50 -6.87 -33.15 33.27
N THR A 51 -7.58 -33.47 32.19
CA THR A 51 -9.00 -33.15 31.93
C THR A 51 -9.25 -31.92 31.08
N GLY A 52 -9.57 -32.24 29.82
CA GLY A 52 -10.56 -31.51 29.05
C GLY A 52 -10.04 -30.19 28.50
N SER A 53 -9.28 -30.26 27.41
CA SER A 53 -9.37 -29.19 26.43
C SER A 53 -10.82 -29.20 25.94
N PRO A 54 -11.67 -28.19 26.23
CA PRO A 54 -12.82 -28.00 25.37
C PRO A 54 -12.20 -27.79 24.00
N SER A 55 -12.34 -28.79 23.13
CA SER A 55 -12.32 -28.61 21.70
C SER A 55 -13.53 -27.72 21.40
N ALA A 56 -13.46 -26.45 21.80
CA ALA A 56 -14.14 -25.40 21.09
C ALA A 56 -13.48 -25.46 19.72
N SER A 57 -14.16 -26.13 18.79
CA SER A 57 -14.11 -25.71 17.40
C SER A 57 -14.45 -24.24 17.42
N ASN A 58 -13.43 -23.41 17.62
CA ASN A 58 -13.51 -22.02 17.27
C ASN A 58 -13.54 -22.09 15.75
N SER A 59 -14.74 -22.10 15.19
CA SER A 59 -14.96 -21.82 13.78
C SER A 59 -14.46 -20.40 13.55
N THR A 60 -13.15 -20.25 13.40
CA THR A 60 -12.60 -19.09 12.71
C THR A 60 -13.24 -19.14 11.33
N PRO A 61 -13.97 -18.10 10.90
CA PRO A 61 -14.38 -18.01 9.51
C PRO A 61 -13.09 -18.15 8.70
N ASP A 62 -13.03 -19.22 7.91
CA ASP A 62 -12.05 -19.36 6.85
C ASP A 62 -12.46 -18.31 5.81
N SER A 63 -12.02 -17.07 6.02
CA SER A 63 -12.30 -15.97 5.10
C SER A 63 -11.40 -16.14 3.88
N SER A 64 -11.70 -17.17 3.10
CA SER A 64 -11.21 -17.30 1.74
C SER A 64 -11.80 -16.16 0.89
N PRO A 65 -11.02 -15.52 -0.01
CA PRO A 65 -11.53 -14.46 -0.86
C PRO A 65 -12.74 -14.93 -1.69
N GLN A 66 -13.82 -14.16 -1.64
CA GLN A 66 -15.08 -14.41 -2.33
C GLN A 66 -15.34 -13.31 -3.37
N ASP A 67 -16.18 -13.55 -4.37
CA ASP A 67 -16.63 -12.48 -5.27
C ASP A 67 -17.41 -11.41 -4.48
N CYS A 68 -17.17 -10.13 -4.79
CA CYS A 68 -17.92 -9.03 -4.16
C CYS A 68 -19.41 -9.12 -4.47
N ASP A 69 -20.26 -8.92 -3.47
CA ASP A 69 -21.67 -8.61 -3.68
C ASP A 69 -21.85 -7.17 -4.21
N ASP A 70 -23.09 -6.80 -4.52
CA ASP A 70 -23.41 -5.51 -5.14
C ASP A 70 -23.03 -4.30 -4.26
N ALA A 71 -23.15 -4.41 -2.93
CA ALA A 71 -22.82 -3.32 -2.03
C ALA A 71 -21.30 -3.11 -1.96
N ASP A 72 -20.56 -4.21 -1.83
CA ASP A 72 -19.09 -4.17 -1.80
C ASP A 72 -18.51 -3.69 -3.13
N ARG A 73 -19.00 -4.22 -4.25
CA ARG A 73 -18.60 -3.75 -5.59
C ARG A 73 -18.89 -2.26 -5.75
N GLY A 74 -20.10 -1.81 -5.39
CA GLY A 74 -20.48 -0.41 -5.53
C GLY A 74 -19.61 0.54 -4.69
N GLY A 75 -19.27 0.14 -3.46
CA GLY A 75 -18.39 0.94 -2.59
C GLY A 75 -16.95 1.00 -3.11
N ILE A 76 -16.40 -0.11 -3.60
CA ILE A 76 -15.07 -0.16 -4.21
C ILE A 76 -15.03 0.69 -5.50
N GLU A 77 -16.03 0.55 -6.37
CA GLU A 77 -16.14 1.36 -7.59
C GLU A 77 -16.28 2.85 -7.29
N ALA A 78 -17.04 3.23 -6.26
CA ALA A 78 -17.17 4.62 -5.83
C ALA A 78 -15.83 5.21 -5.36
N ALA A 79 -15.04 4.45 -4.60
CA ALA A 79 -13.73 4.89 -4.14
C ALA A 79 -12.74 5.07 -5.30
N ILE A 80 -12.67 4.10 -6.21
CA ILE A 80 -11.76 4.13 -7.36
C ILE A 80 -12.16 5.24 -8.35
N SER A 81 -13.44 5.32 -8.69
CA SER A 81 -13.95 6.35 -9.62
C SER A 81 -13.76 7.76 -9.06
N GLY A 82 -13.99 7.96 -7.76
CA GLY A 82 -13.74 9.23 -7.08
C GLY A 82 -12.27 9.65 -7.13
N GLN A 83 -11.36 8.71 -6.90
CA GLN A 83 -9.92 8.98 -7.00
C GLN A 83 -9.50 9.32 -8.44
N LEU A 84 -9.93 8.54 -9.43
CA LEU A 84 -9.63 8.78 -10.85
C LEU A 84 -10.20 10.12 -11.35
N ALA A 85 -11.40 10.49 -10.90
CA ALA A 85 -11.99 11.79 -11.22
C ALA A 85 -11.20 12.97 -10.61
N ALA A 86 -10.65 12.80 -9.41
CA ALA A 86 -9.78 13.80 -8.79
C ALA A 86 -8.45 13.93 -9.55
N PHE A 87 -7.85 12.82 -9.97
CA PHE A 87 -6.65 12.84 -10.81
C PHE A 87 -6.87 13.53 -12.15
N GLY A 88 -8.00 13.27 -12.84
CA GLY A 88 -8.35 13.95 -14.09
C GLY A 88 -8.55 15.47 -13.95
N GLN A 89 -8.76 15.97 -12.73
CA GLN A 89 -8.84 17.40 -12.40
C GLN A 89 -7.49 17.98 -11.90
N GLY A 90 -6.46 17.14 -11.76
CA GLY A 90 -5.18 17.52 -11.16
C GLY A 90 -5.26 17.75 -9.64
N ASP A 91 -6.32 17.29 -8.97
CA ASP A 91 -6.52 17.45 -7.53
C ASP A 91 -5.97 16.24 -6.76
N TYR A 92 -4.65 16.22 -6.60
CA TYR A 92 -3.96 15.17 -5.84
C TYR A 92 -4.35 15.15 -4.36
N ALA A 93 -4.78 16.29 -3.80
CA ALA A 93 -5.22 16.34 -2.41
C ALA A 93 -6.54 15.58 -2.25
N ALA A 94 -7.53 15.86 -3.10
CA ALA A 94 -8.79 15.12 -3.12
C ALA A 94 -8.59 13.65 -3.46
N ALA A 95 -7.73 13.33 -4.44
CA ALA A 95 -7.44 11.93 -4.81
C ALA A 95 -6.86 11.12 -3.63
N ARG A 96 -6.02 11.76 -2.81
CA ARG A 96 -5.40 11.13 -1.63
C ARG A 96 -6.41 10.86 -0.50
N GLU A 97 -7.56 11.54 -0.49
CA GLU A 97 -8.59 11.30 0.54
C GLU A 97 -9.26 9.92 0.41
N PHE A 98 -9.21 9.31 -0.77
CA PHE A 98 -9.71 7.95 -1.01
C PHE A 98 -8.76 6.85 -0.50
N ALA A 99 -7.51 7.20 -0.16
CA ALA A 99 -6.55 6.25 0.35
C ALA A 99 -6.79 5.90 1.82
N THR A 100 -6.29 4.75 2.27
CA THR A 100 -6.34 4.35 3.69
C THR A 100 -5.59 5.35 4.58
N ASP A 101 -5.98 5.42 5.85
CA ASP A 101 -5.28 6.26 6.83
C ASP A 101 -3.81 5.85 6.98
N GLY A 102 -3.52 4.55 6.94
CA GLY A 102 -2.14 4.04 6.95
C GLY A 102 -1.31 4.56 5.78
N PHE A 103 -1.87 4.56 4.57
CA PHE A 103 -1.20 5.12 3.40
C PHE A 103 -0.97 6.63 3.55
N ARG A 104 -2.00 7.36 4.01
CA ARG A 104 -1.92 8.81 4.23
C ARG A 104 -0.94 9.18 5.35
N ALA A 105 -0.79 8.37 6.38
CA ALA A 105 0.17 8.62 7.44
C ALA A 105 1.62 8.46 6.95
N GLY A 106 1.87 7.52 6.03
CA GLY A 106 3.20 7.22 5.50
C GLY A 106 3.62 8.03 4.27
N VAL A 107 2.66 8.57 3.51
CA VAL A 107 2.91 9.27 2.25
C VAL A 107 2.23 10.64 2.30
N ASP A 108 3.01 11.72 2.42
CA ASP A 108 2.49 13.09 2.34
C ASP A 108 2.05 13.45 0.91
N LEU A 109 1.47 14.65 0.73
CA LEU A 109 0.91 15.07 -0.55
C LEU A 109 1.96 15.21 -1.65
N GLU A 110 3.15 15.73 -1.33
CA GLU A 110 4.23 15.93 -2.30
C GLU A 110 4.72 14.56 -2.77
N ARG A 111 4.99 13.66 -1.83
CA ARG A 111 5.41 12.30 -2.16
C ARG A 111 4.34 11.51 -2.91
N PHE A 112 3.06 11.69 -2.56
CA PHE A 112 1.96 11.06 -3.28
C PHE A 112 1.92 11.51 -4.74
N ARG A 113 2.09 12.81 -5.00
CA ARG A 113 2.15 13.35 -6.35
C ARG A 113 3.30 12.74 -7.15
N GLU A 114 4.50 12.66 -6.58
CA GLU A 114 5.65 12.04 -7.22
C GLU A 114 5.37 10.58 -7.62
N ILE A 115 4.81 9.78 -6.71
CA ILE A 115 4.47 8.37 -6.97
C ILE A 115 3.51 8.25 -8.16
N ILE A 116 2.51 9.12 -8.24
CA ILE A 116 1.52 9.08 -9.33
C ILE A 116 2.13 9.56 -10.65
N ASP A 117 2.88 10.67 -10.63
CA ASP A 117 3.51 11.25 -11.82
C ASP A 117 4.58 10.32 -12.42
N GLU A 118 5.31 9.57 -11.59
CA GLU A 118 6.37 8.66 -12.05
C GLU A 118 5.87 7.23 -12.32
N GLY A 119 4.98 6.72 -11.47
CA GLY A 119 4.60 5.30 -11.47
C GLY A 119 3.29 5.00 -12.19
N PHE A 120 2.40 5.98 -12.30
CA PHE A 120 1.02 5.76 -12.77
C PHE A 120 0.51 6.88 -13.69
N PRO A 121 1.23 7.24 -14.78
CA PRO A 121 0.79 8.32 -15.67
C PRO A 121 -0.62 8.09 -16.25
N VAL A 122 -0.99 6.83 -16.48
CA VAL A 122 -2.32 6.43 -16.99
C VAL A 122 -3.47 6.87 -16.09
N VAL A 123 -3.28 6.93 -14.76
CA VAL A 123 -4.37 7.35 -13.86
C VAL A 123 -4.52 8.86 -13.81
N ARG A 124 -3.45 9.61 -14.11
CA ARG A 124 -3.49 11.07 -14.22
C ARG A 124 -4.24 11.50 -15.47
N ASP A 125 -3.90 10.91 -16.61
CA ASP A 125 -4.43 11.29 -17.91
C ASP A 125 -5.65 10.43 -18.33
N ASN A 126 -6.34 9.84 -17.35
CA ASN A 126 -7.43 8.93 -17.60
C ASN A 126 -8.63 9.63 -18.26
N THR A 127 -9.29 8.92 -19.19
CA THR A 127 -10.55 9.33 -19.82
C THR A 127 -11.69 8.39 -19.52
N GLY A 128 -11.40 7.20 -18.99
CA GLY A 128 -12.36 6.19 -18.60
C GLY A 128 -11.71 5.06 -17.83
N HIS A 129 -12.56 4.25 -17.21
CA HIS A 129 -12.15 3.01 -16.57
C HIS A 129 -13.28 1.98 -16.58
N GLU A 130 -12.92 0.71 -16.52
CA GLU A 130 -13.84 -0.41 -16.39
C GLU A 130 -13.40 -1.32 -15.25
N THR A 131 -14.32 -1.60 -14.33
CA THR A 131 -14.08 -2.52 -13.21
C THR A 131 -14.44 -3.94 -13.62
N GLY A 132 -13.46 -4.84 -13.53
CA GLY A 132 -13.61 -6.25 -13.81
C GLY A 132 -13.87 -7.09 -12.55
N ARG A 133 -12.99 -8.09 -12.33
CA ARG A 133 -13.10 -9.00 -11.18
C ARG A 133 -12.94 -8.22 -9.87
N CYS A 134 -13.83 -8.49 -8.92
CA CYS A 134 -13.82 -7.93 -7.58
C CYS A 134 -13.87 -9.09 -6.59
N LEU A 135 -12.93 -9.12 -5.64
CA LEU A 135 -12.86 -10.12 -4.56
C LEU A 135 -12.80 -9.42 -3.20
N THR A 136 -13.38 -10.04 -2.17
CA THR A 136 -13.39 -9.54 -0.79
C THR A 136 -13.32 -10.70 0.21
N ASP A 137 -12.73 -10.45 1.38
CA ASP A 137 -12.79 -11.33 2.56
C ASP A 137 -13.60 -10.69 3.72
N GLY A 138 -14.27 -9.57 3.42
CA GLY A 138 -15.04 -8.74 4.35
C GLY A 138 -14.32 -7.45 4.71
N ALA A 139 -13.09 -7.56 5.22
CA ALA A 139 -12.29 -6.41 5.66
C ALA A 139 -11.35 -5.89 4.55
N PHE A 140 -10.85 -6.79 3.71
CA PHE A 140 -9.98 -6.48 2.60
C PHE A 140 -10.64 -6.87 1.29
N GLY A 141 -10.30 -6.12 0.25
CA GLY A 141 -10.81 -6.34 -1.08
C GLY A 141 -9.75 -6.14 -2.15
N SER A 142 -10.06 -6.60 -3.36
CA SER A 142 -9.30 -6.27 -4.54
C SER A 142 -10.20 -6.13 -5.75
N ALA A 143 -9.88 -5.18 -6.63
CA ALA A 143 -10.57 -5.01 -7.90
C ALA A 143 -9.55 -4.90 -9.04
N VAL A 144 -9.80 -5.63 -10.12
CA VAL A 144 -9.09 -5.47 -11.38
C VAL A 144 -9.78 -4.36 -12.16
N VAL A 145 -9.04 -3.32 -12.54
CA VAL A 145 -9.57 -2.16 -13.25
C VAL A 145 -8.73 -1.90 -14.48
N THR A 146 -9.37 -1.81 -15.64
CA THR A 146 -8.75 -1.30 -16.86
C THR A 146 -8.93 0.20 -16.88
N VAL A 147 -7.85 0.96 -16.97
CA VAL A 147 -7.87 2.42 -17.08
C VAL A 147 -7.42 2.81 -18.48
N THR A 148 -8.19 3.68 -19.14
CA THR A 148 -7.90 4.19 -20.48
C THR A 148 -7.38 5.62 -20.39
N ALA A 149 -6.17 5.88 -20.88
CA ALA A 149 -5.57 7.21 -20.95
C ALA A 149 -6.12 8.03 -22.13
N GLY A 150 -5.82 9.33 -22.15
CA GLY A 150 -6.28 10.27 -23.18
C GLY A 150 -5.74 10.04 -24.58
N ASP A 151 -4.64 9.31 -24.73
CA ASP A 151 -4.09 8.84 -26.00
C ASP A 151 -4.67 7.48 -26.45
N GLY A 152 -5.54 6.88 -25.63
CA GLY A 152 -6.16 5.58 -25.87
C GLY A 152 -5.34 4.40 -25.37
N GLU A 153 -4.19 4.61 -24.70
CA GLU A 153 -3.47 3.52 -24.04
C GLU A 153 -4.29 2.96 -22.87
N GLU A 154 -4.33 1.64 -22.74
CA GLU A 154 -5.01 0.95 -21.65
C GLU A 154 -4.02 0.28 -20.72
N GLN A 155 -4.21 0.45 -19.42
CA GLN A 155 -3.43 -0.23 -18.39
C GLN A 155 -4.38 -0.95 -17.44
N VAL A 156 -4.13 -2.25 -17.26
CA VAL A 156 -4.84 -3.05 -16.24
C VAL A 156 -4.12 -2.92 -14.91
N LEU A 157 -4.86 -2.53 -13.88
CA LEU A 157 -4.39 -2.33 -12.51
C LEU A 157 -5.16 -3.27 -11.56
N ALA A 158 -4.48 -3.82 -10.57
CA ALA A 158 -5.11 -4.40 -9.40
C ALA A 158 -5.09 -3.38 -8.27
N TYR A 159 -6.27 -2.93 -7.87
CA TYR A 159 -6.48 -2.10 -6.68
C TYR A 159 -6.60 -3.00 -5.46
N LEU A 160 -5.91 -2.64 -4.39
CA LEU A 160 -6.04 -3.24 -3.06
C LEU A 160 -6.90 -2.31 -2.22
N MET A 161 -7.91 -2.90 -1.58
CA MET A 161 -8.93 -2.18 -0.83
C MET A 161 -8.92 -2.64 0.63
N GLU A 162 -9.22 -1.73 1.52
CA GLU A 162 -9.41 -1.98 2.95
C GLU A 162 -10.64 -1.22 3.41
N ARG A 163 -11.42 -1.83 4.30
CA ARG A 163 -12.58 -1.18 4.91
C ARG A 163 -12.15 -0.45 6.18
N ASP A 164 -12.46 0.85 6.28
CA ASP A 164 -12.17 1.64 7.46
C ASP A 164 -13.16 1.35 8.62
N ASP A 165 -12.95 1.99 9.77
CA ASP A 165 -13.81 1.81 10.95
C ASP A 165 -15.25 2.32 10.75
N GLN A 166 -15.49 3.08 9.68
CA GLN A 166 -16.79 3.60 9.28
C GLN A 166 -17.47 2.74 8.21
N ASP A 167 -16.99 1.52 8.00
CA ASP A 167 -17.46 0.58 6.97
C ASP A 167 -17.30 1.12 5.53
N THR A 168 -16.37 2.06 5.31
CA THR A 168 -16.13 2.67 4.00
C THR A 168 -14.90 2.06 3.33
N TRP A 169 -15.04 1.71 2.05
CA TRP A 169 -13.92 1.20 1.26
C TRP A 169 -12.90 2.31 0.96
N ARG A 170 -11.64 2.03 1.27
CA ARG A 170 -10.48 2.88 1.03
C ARG A 170 -9.42 2.14 0.21
N ILE A 171 -8.67 2.90 -0.57
CA ILE A 171 -7.62 2.37 -1.46
C ILE A 171 -6.34 2.21 -0.64
N ALA A 172 -5.92 0.97 -0.42
CA ALA A 172 -4.65 0.65 0.23
C ALA A 172 -3.47 0.77 -0.75
N GLY A 173 -3.73 0.58 -2.04
CA GLY A 173 -2.74 0.77 -3.10
C GLY A 173 -3.22 0.24 -4.45
N ALA A 174 -2.40 0.42 -5.48
CA ALA A 174 -2.63 -0.14 -6.81
C ALA A 174 -1.32 -0.68 -7.38
N ARG A 175 -1.42 -1.70 -8.25
CA ARG A 175 -0.28 -2.25 -8.98
C ARG A 175 -0.65 -2.59 -10.42
N PRO A 176 0.25 -2.38 -11.39
CA PRO A 176 0.04 -2.90 -12.73
C PRO A 176 -0.08 -4.42 -12.72
N LEU A 177 -1.02 -4.94 -13.49
CA LEU A 177 -1.03 -6.34 -13.85
C LEU A 177 -0.23 -6.51 -15.13
N GLN A 178 0.75 -7.40 -15.10
CA GLN A 178 1.42 -7.83 -16.33
C GLN A 178 0.38 -8.56 -17.18
N PRO A 179 0.35 -8.31 -18.51
CA PRO A 179 -0.34 -9.20 -19.42
C PRO A 179 0.12 -10.63 -19.15
N ALA A 180 -0.79 -11.60 -19.23
CA ALA A 180 -0.38 -12.99 -19.25
C ALA A 180 0.71 -13.14 -20.33
N ALA A 181 1.84 -13.74 -19.98
CA ALA A 181 2.89 -14.00 -20.96
C ALA A 181 2.24 -14.72 -22.15
N PRO A 182 2.53 -14.33 -23.40
CA PRO A 182 2.00 -15.07 -24.53
C PRO A 182 2.41 -16.52 -24.37
N ASP A 183 1.44 -17.45 -24.50
CA ASP A 183 1.72 -18.88 -24.51
C ASP A 183 2.71 -19.16 -25.64
N THR A 184 4.01 -19.17 -25.34
CA THR A 184 5.01 -19.64 -26.28
C THR A 184 4.71 -21.11 -26.50
N PRO A 185 4.35 -21.56 -27.71
CA PRO A 185 4.20 -22.99 -27.95
C PRO A 185 5.55 -23.63 -27.63
N THR A 186 5.57 -24.54 -26.66
CA THR A 186 6.76 -25.33 -26.32
C THR A 186 7.30 -25.91 -27.62
N PRO A 187 8.53 -25.57 -28.06
CA PRO A 187 9.08 -26.17 -29.25
C PRO A 187 9.13 -27.68 -29.03
N GLY A 188 8.38 -28.40 -29.87
CA GLY A 188 8.18 -29.83 -29.75
C GLY A 188 9.52 -30.56 -29.63
N VAL A 189 9.64 -31.38 -28.60
CA VAL A 189 10.65 -32.42 -28.57
C VAL A 189 10.36 -33.36 -29.75
N VAL A 190 11.24 -33.33 -30.73
CA VAL A 190 11.27 -34.26 -31.88
C VAL A 190 12.01 -35.54 -31.50
#